data_AF-A0A4R7UDB3-F1
#
_entry.id   AF-A0A4R7UDB3-F1
#
_cell.length_a   1.000
_cell.length_b   1.000
_cell.length_c   1.000
_cell.angle_alpha   90.00
_cell.angle_beta   90.00
_cell.angle_gamma   90.00
#
_symmetry.space_group_name_H-M   'P 1'
#
loop_
_entity.id
_entity.type
_entity.pdbx_description
1 polymer ?
#
loop_
_entity_poly.entity_id
_entity_poly.type
_entity_poly.pdbx_seq_one_letter_code
_entity_poly.pdbx_strand_id
1 'polypeptide(L)'
;MTRKRLNLHALVFNIWATLMVLFVVLISGRIIPWHTINNSGFNLNYWQRILVALLITLFTIVPCFVLVLYLKYKAPYFSMIVMIVGIAITILWLPYSNGNKDGGYQWSWYRFDIIPAALIYVIGYFVSYTLVTAEKVRKYREKFKLNKENSLEIQKN
;
A
#
# COMPACT_ATOMS: atom_id res chain seq x y z
N MET A 1 28.45 17.52 13.29
CA MET A 1 27.47 16.47 12.95
C MET A 1 26.11 16.84 13.53
N THR A 2 25.18 17.32 12.72
CA THR A 2 23.80 17.58 13.15
C THR A 2 23.04 16.26 13.25
N ARG A 3 22.66 15.85 14.47
CA ARG A 3 21.73 14.71 14.67
C ARG A 3 20.43 15.01 13.92
N LYS A 4 20.20 14.34 12.80
CA LYS A 4 18.87 14.31 12.14
C LYS A 4 17.87 13.83 13.19
N ARG A 5 16.98 14.71 13.65
CA ARG A 5 15.84 14.28 14.49
C ARG A 5 15.10 13.19 13.74
N LEU A 6 14.99 12.01 14.36
CA LEU A 6 14.23 10.92 13.81
C LEU A 6 12.76 11.36 13.70
N ASN A 7 12.15 11.19 12.53
CA ASN A 7 10.72 11.45 12.37
C ASN A 7 9.96 10.23 12.89
N LEU A 8 9.55 10.27 14.16
CA LEU A 8 8.92 9.14 14.83
C LEU A 8 7.66 8.66 14.10
N HIS A 9 6.83 9.58 13.60
CA HIS A 9 5.63 9.23 12.83
C HIS A 9 5.95 8.44 11.56
N ALA A 10 7.00 8.85 10.85
CA ALA A 10 7.48 8.15 9.67
C ALA A 10 8.00 6.74 10.00
N LEU A 11 8.73 6.60 11.11
CA LEU A 11 9.23 5.30 11.57
C LEU A 11 8.07 4.36 11.92
N VAL A 12 7.15 4.82 12.77
CA VAL A 12 5.98 4.03 13.21
C VAL A 12 5.14 3.61 12.00
N PHE A 13 4.89 4.52 11.06
CA PHE A 13 4.18 4.21 9.83
C PHE A 13 4.89 3.15 9.00
N ASN A 14 6.21 3.26 8.81
CA ASN A 14 6.96 2.28 8.01
C ASN A 14 6.95 0.89 8.65
N ILE A 15 7.07 0.80 9.97
CA ILE A 15 6.95 -0.47 10.70
C ILE A 15 5.55 -1.05 10.48
N TRP A 16 4.51 -0.25 10.72
CA TRP A 16 3.13 -0.66 10.54
C TRP A 16 2.82 -1.09 9.10
N ALA A 17 3.27 -0.33 8.10
CA ALA A 17 3.06 -0.64 6.68
C ALA A 17 3.77 -1.93 6.28
N THR A 18 4.98 -2.15 6.80
CA THR A 18 5.73 -3.40 6.58
C THR A 18 4.97 -4.59 7.17
N LEU A 19 4.47 -4.46 8.40
CA LEU A 19 3.66 -5.51 9.03
C LEU A 19 2.38 -5.80 8.24
N MET A 20 1.70 -4.77 7.73
CA MET A 20 0.51 -4.92 6.89
C MET A 20 0.81 -5.66 5.59
N VAL A 21 1.91 -5.30 4.91
CA VAL A 21 2.36 -6.00 3.69
C VAL A 21 2.68 -7.46 3.98
N LEU A 22 3.43 -7.75 5.04
CA LEU A 22 3.73 -9.11 5.45
C LEU A 22 2.46 -9.90 5.77
N PHE A 23 1.52 -9.29 6.49
CA PHE A 23 0.24 -9.91 6.81
C PHE A 23 -0.55 -10.28 5.56
N VAL A 24 -0.63 -9.39 4.56
CA VAL A 24 -1.30 -9.68 3.26
C VAL A 24 -0.64 -10.84 2.54
N VAL A 25 0.70 -10.82 2.49
CA VAL A 25 1.47 -11.88 1.83
C VAL A 25 1.24 -13.22 2.50
N LEU A 26 1.20 -13.27 3.84
CA LEU A 26 0.94 -14.49 4.60
C LEU A 26 -0.50 -14.98 4.44
N ILE A 27 -1.49 -14.10 4.58
CA ILE A 27 -2.91 -14.48 4.47
C ILE A 27 -3.29 -14.92 3.04
N SER A 28 -2.54 -14.49 2.02
CA SER A 28 -2.76 -14.87 0.63
C SER A 28 -2.82 -16.39 0.40
N GLY A 29 -2.10 -17.16 1.21
CA GLY A 29 -1.90 -18.60 1.01
C GLY A 29 -1.14 -18.95 -0.26
N ARG A 30 -0.54 -17.97 -0.95
CA ARG A 30 0.16 -18.15 -2.24
C ARG A 30 1.65 -18.40 -2.08
N ILE A 31 2.29 -17.79 -1.08
CA ILE A 31 3.69 -18.05 -0.75
C ILE A 31 3.82 -19.25 0.18
N ILE A 32 3.03 -19.25 1.27
CA ILE A 32 2.97 -20.35 2.21
C ILE A 32 1.54 -20.90 2.16
N PRO A 33 1.33 -22.09 1.60
CA PRO A 33 0.01 -22.67 1.50
C PRO A 33 -0.53 -23.04 2.90
N TRP A 34 -1.77 -22.67 3.20
CA TRP A 34 -2.37 -22.90 4.53
C TRP A 34 -2.53 -24.38 4.88
N HIS A 35 -2.70 -25.24 3.86
CA HIS A 35 -2.76 -26.69 4.06
C HIS A 35 -1.46 -27.23 4.67
N THR A 36 -0.30 -26.61 4.40
CA THR A 36 1.00 -27.01 4.95
C THR A 36 1.12 -26.70 6.44
N ILE A 37 0.37 -25.72 6.96
CA ILE A 37 0.47 -25.27 8.35
C ILE A 37 -0.54 -25.98 9.25
N ASN A 38 -1.80 -26.10 8.83
CA ASN A 38 -2.87 -26.60 9.70
C ASN A 38 -3.83 -27.58 9.02
N ASN A 39 -3.41 -28.20 7.92
CA ASN A 39 -4.27 -29.07 7.08
C ASN A 39 -5.61 -28.41 6.67
N SER A 40 -5.69 -27.08 6.75
CA SER A 40 -6.89 -26.32 6.44
C SER A 40 -6.95 -26.08 4.93
N GLY A 41 -8.09 -26.38 4.32
CA GLY A 41 -8.39 -25.99 2.94
C GLY A 41 -8.67 -24.49 2.78
N PHE A 42 -8.11 -23.65 3.68
CA PHE A 42 -8.38 -22.23 3.70
C PHE A 42 -7.80 -21.57 2.44
N ASN A 43 -8.69 -21.01 1.64
CA ASN A 43 -8.35 -20.26 0.45
C ASN A 43 -9.27 -19.04 0.37
N LEU A 44 -8.66 -17.86 0.23
CA LEU A 44 -9.43 -16.63 0.03
C LEU A 44 -10.15 -16.71 -1.31
N ASN A 45 -11.48 -16.59 -1.28
CA ASN A 45 -12.28 -16.44 -2.49
C ASN A 45 -11.98 -15.08 -3.15
N TYR A 46 -12.26 -14.93 -4.45
CA TYR A 46 -11.93 -13.73 -5.22
C TYR A 46 -12.53 -12.45 -4.61
N TRP A 47 -13.76 -12.48 -4.10
CA TRP A 47 -14.36 -11.34 -3.38
C TRP A 47 -13.58 -10.93 -2.12
N GLN A 48 -13.11 -11.91 -1.35
CA GLN A 48 -12.32 -11.64 -0.14
C GLN A 48 -10.95 -11.06 -0.50
N ARG A 49 -10.33 -11.51 -1.61
CA ARG A 49 -9.08 -10.94 -2.13
C ARG A 49 -9.25 -9.49 -2.54
N ILE A 50 -10.34 -9.17 -3.25
CA ILE A 50 -10.67 -7.78 -3.64
C ILE A 50 -10.86 -6.92 -2.40
N LEU A 51 -11.61 -7.40 -1.40
CA LEU A 51 -11.84 -6.67 -0.15
C LEU A 51 -10.54 -6.41 0.60
N VAL A 52 -9.68 -7.42 0.76
CA VAL A 52 -8.36 -7.28 1.41
C VAL A 52 -7.49 -6.29 0.64
N ALA A 53 -7.44 -6.37 -0.68
CA ALA A 53 -6.70 -5.45 -1.52
C ALA A 53 -7.18 -4.00 -1.35
N LEU A 54 -8.50 -3.78 -1.33
CA LEU A 54 -9.09 -2.46 -1.13
C LEU A 54 -8.76 -1.89 0.26
N LEU A 55 -8.95 -2.70 1.31
CA LEU A 55 -8.67 -2.28 2.69
C LEU A 55 -7.20 -1.95 2.88
N ILE A 56 -6.29 -2.82 2.43
CA ILE A 56 -4.85 -2.58 2.60
C ILE A 56 -4.41 -1.33 1.82
N THR A 57 -4.95 -1.13 0.62
CA THR A 57 -4.68 0.05 -0.20
C THR A 57 -5.14 1.32 0.51
N LEU A 58 -6.37 1.33 1.00
CA LEU A 58 -6.94 2.48 1.71
C LEU A 58 -6.14 2.79 2.98
N PHE A 59 -5.94 1.79 3.83
CA PHE A 59 -5.28 1.96 5.11
C PHE A 59 -3.78 2.26 4.97
N THR A 60 -3.13 1.93 3.86
CA THR A 60 -1.71 2.24 3.65
C THR A 60 -1.50 3.56 2.90
N ILE A 61 -2.20 3.76 1.79
CA ILE A 61 -1.99 4.91 0.91
C ILE A 61 -2.53 6.19 1.55
N VAL A 62 -3.72 6.17 2.16
CA VAL A 62 -4.31 7.39 2.74
C VAL A 62 -3.44 7.96 3.87
N PRO A 63 -3.03 7.18 4.89
CA PRO A 63 -2.13 7.70 5.92
C PRO A 63 -0.76 8.11 5.38
N CYS A 64 -0.22 7.38 4.38
CA CYS A 64 1.03 7.78 3.73
C CYS A 64 0.91 9.17 3.09
N PHE A 65 -0.20 9.43 2.39
CA PHE A 65 -0.47 10.73 1.79
C PHE A 65 -0.58 11.84 2.84
N VAL A 66 -1.28 11.59 3.95
CA VAL A 66 -1.38 12.52 5.09
C VAL A 66 0.01 12.82 5.68
N LEU A 67 0.87 11.82 5.85
CA LEU A 67 2.24 12.00 6.33
C LEU A 67 3.08 12.87 5.39
N VAL A 68 2.89 12.69 4.08
CA VAL A 68 3.53 13.50 3.03
C VAL A 68 3.01 14.93 3.06
N LEU A 69 1.74 15.18 3.33
CA LEU A 69 1.24 16.54 3.42
C LEU A 69 1.67 17.22 4.72
N TYR A 70 1.46 16.60 5.87
CA TYR A 70 1.54 17.32 7.17
C TYR A 70 2.82 17.06 7.96
N LEU A 71 3.43 15.87 7.84
CA LEU A 71 4.45 15.40 8.78
C LEU A 71 5.86 15.28 8.18
N LYS A 72 6.16 16.11 7.18
CA LYS A 72 7.49 16.18 6.53
C LYS A 72 8.00 14.84 5.98
N TYR A 73 7.11 13.90 5.67
CA TYR A 73 7.48 12.69 4.97
C TYR A 73 7.94 13.02 3.54
N LYS A 74 8.90 12.27 3.00
CA LYS A 74 9.44 12.58 1.67
C LYS A 74 8.46 12.10 0.61
N ALA A 75 8.11 12.99 -0.30
CA ALA A 75 7.26 12.72 -1.45
C ALA A 75 7.64 11.44 -2.24
N PRO A 76 8.91 11.16 -2.59
CA PRO A 76 9.25 9.94 -3.33
C PRO A 76 8.93 8.64 -2.58
N TYR A 77 8.88 8.66 -1.25
CA TYR A 77 8.48 7.48 -0.48
C TYR A 77 7.01 7.13 -0.66
N PHE A 78 6.16 8.10 -0.99
CA PHE A 78 4.75 7.83 -1.29
C PHE A 78 4.63 6.88 -2.48
N SER A 79 5.26 7.22 -3.61
CA SER A 79 5.24 6.36 -4.79
C SER A 79 5.86 4.99 -4.52
N MET A 80 6.96 4.94 -3.78
CA MET A 80 7.55 3.66 -3.38
C MET A 80 6.57 2.80 -2.57
N ILE A 81 5.83 3.38 -1.62
CA ILE A 81 4.82 2.68 -0.82
C ILE A 81 3.67 2.20 -1.71
N VAL A 82 3.18 3.02 -2.66
CA VAL A 82 2.16 2.61 -3.64
C VAL A 82 2.63 1.38 -4.43
N MET A 83 3.89 1.37 -4.88
CA MET A 83 4.46 0.23 -5.59
C MET A 83 4.56 -1.02 -4.69
N ILE A 84 5.05 -0.88 -3.46
CA ILE A 84 5.19 -2.00 -2.51
C ILE A 84 3.83 -2.63 -2.21
N VAL A 85 2.81 -1.80 -1.94
CA VAL A 85 1.43 -2.26 -1.75
C VAL A 85 0.92 -2.96 -3.01
N GLY A 86 1.22 -2.42 -4.19
CA GLY A 86 0.87 -3.03 -5.46
C GLY A 86 1.47 -4.40 -5.68
N ILE A 87 2.75 -4.58 -5.34
CA ILE A 87 3.43 -5.89 -5.38
C ILE A 87 2.77 -6.86 -4.41
N ALA A 88 2.50 -6.43 -3.17
CA ALA A 88 1.85 -7.25 -2.16
C ALA A 88 0.45 -7.72 -2.59
N ILE A 89 -0.31 -6.83 -3.24
CA ILE A 89 -1.64 -7.16 -3.75
C ILE A 89 -1.54 -8.06 -4.97
N THR A 90 -0.56 -7.84 -5.86
CA THR A 90 -0.33 -8.71 -7.02
C THR A 90 -0.05 -10.15 -6.60
N ILE A 91 0.64 -10.36 -5.46
CA ILE A 91 0.85 -11.68 -4.88
C ILE A 91 -0.47 -12.39 -4.53
N LEU A 92 -1.53 -11.66 -4.15
CA LEU A 92 -2.86 -12.26 -3.95
C LEU A 92 -3.44 -12.87 -5.23
N TRP A 93 -2.95 -12.51 -6.41
CA TRP A 93 -3.47 -13.00 -7.68
C TRP A 93 -2.59 -14.07 -8.32
N LEU A 94 -1.45 -14.40 -7.70
CA LEU A 94 -0.61 -15.49 -8.19
C LEU A 94 -1.39 -16.81 -8.20
N PRO A 95 -1.22 -17.65 -9.24
CA PRO A 95 -1.77 -18.99 -9.22
C PRO A 95 -1.08 -19.81 -8.14
N TYR A 96 -1.81 -20.75 -7.55
CA TYR A 96 -1.25 -21.71 -6.61
C TYR A 96 -1.11 -23.07 -7.27
N SER A 97 -0.02 -23.77 -6.93
CA SER A 97 0.23 -25.13 -7.41
C SER A 97 -0.67 -26.11 -6.66
N ASN A 98 -1.69 -26.66 -7.32
CA ASN A 98 -2.37 -27.82 -6.77
C ASN A 98 -1.40 -29.00 -6.90
N GLY A 99 -0.94 -29.55 -5.79
CA GLY A 99 0.03 -30.66 -5.72
C GLY A 99 -0.42 -31.99 -6.36
N ASN A 100 -1.38 -31.96 -7.28
CA ASN A 100 -1.73 -33.07 -8.14
C ASN A 100 -0.60 -33.31 -9.15
N LYS A 101 -0.37 -34.58 -9.46
CA LYS A 101 0.75 -35.11 -10.26
C LYS A 101 0.84 -34.55 -11.70
N ASP A 102 -0.15 -33.79 -12.14
CA ASP A 102 -0.25 -33.21 -13.49
C ASP A 102 0.25 -31.75 -13.60
N GLY A 103 0.82 -31.17 -12.53
CA GLY A 103 1.45 -29.84 -12.58
C GLY A 103 0.48 -28.68 -12.86
N GLY A 104 -0.81 -28.87 -12.56
CA GLY A 104 -1.86 -27.88 -12.83
C GLY A 104 -1.81 -26.67 -11.88
N TYR A 105 -1.72 -25.47 -12.45
CA TYR A 105 -1.88 -24.21 -11.72
C TYR A 105 -3.36 -23.86 -11.54
N GLN A 106 -3.79 -23.63 -10.31
CA GLN A 106 -5.13 -23.10 -10.02
C GLN A 106 -5.09 -21.57 -9.94
N TRP A 107 -5.72 -20.94 -10.93
CA TRP A 107 -5.88 -19.49 -11.02
C TRP A 107 -6.94 -18.98 -10.02
N SER A 108 -6.89 -17.68 -9.69
CA SER A 108 -7.78 -17.12 -8.66
C SER A 108 -9.19 -16.88 -9.19
N TRP A 109 -9.31 -16.24 -10.36
CA TRP A 109 -10.60 -15.98 -11.01
C TRP A 109 -10.56 -16.29 -12.50
N TYR A 110 -9.61 -15.70 -13.23
CA TYR A 110 -9.37 -15.96 -14.64
C TYR A 110 -7.89 -16.21 -14.89
N ARG A 111 -7.58 -16.94 -15.97
CA ARG A 111 -6.20 -17.08 -16.41
C ARG A 111 -5.63 -15.69 -16.70
N PHE A 112 -4.50 -15.37 -16.07
CA PHE A 112 -3.82 -14.06 -16.18
C PHE A 112 -4.50 -12.88 -15.45
N ASP A 113 -5.38 -13.12 -14.47
CA ASP A 113 -5.92 -12.08 -13.58
C ASP A 113 -4.86 -11.28 -12.79
N ILE A 114 -3.65 -11.85 -12.65
CA ILE A 114 -2.48 -11.14 -12.14
C ILE A 114 -2.07 -9.92 -12.98
N ILE A 115 -2.27 -9.95 -14.30
CA ILE A 115 -1.86 -8.87 -15.22
C ILE A 115 -2.66 -7.59 -14.94
N PRO A 116 -4.01 -7.58 -14.96
CA PRO A 116 -4.76 -6.37 -14.65
C PRO A 116 -4.52 -5.89 -13.22
N ALA A 117 -4.34 -6.81 -12.25
CA ALA A 117 -3.99 -6.43 -10.87
C ALA A 117 -2.66 -5.67 -10.82
N ALA A 118 -1.60 -6.20 -11.45
CA ALA A 118 -0.30 -5.53 -11.51
C ALA A 118 -0.37 -4.19 -12.24
N LEU A 119 -1.06 -4.15 -13.38
CA LEU A 119 -1.14 -2.96 -14.23
C LEU A 119 -1.78 -1.77 -13.51
N ILE A 120 -2.84 -1.99 -12.72
CA ILE A 120 -3.50 -0.93 -11.95
C ILE A 120 -2.51 -0.25 -10.99
N TYR A 121 -1.68 -1.02 -10.28
CA TYR A 121 -0.72 -0.45 -9.33
C TYR A 121 0.51 0.14 -10.00
N VAL A 122 0.94 -0.39 -11.16
CA VAL A 122 1.99 0.24 -11.96
C VAL A 122 1.53 1.62 -12.45
N ILE A 123 0.29 1.74 -12.95
CA ILE A 123 -0.30 3.02 -13.31
C ILE A 123 -0.38 3.93 -12.07
N GLY A 124 -0.87 3.41 -10.95
CA GLY A 124 -0.93 4.15 -9.67
C GLY A 124 0.44 4.67 -9.21
N TYR A 125 1.50 3.88 -9.39
CA TYR A 125 2.88 4.29 -9.12
C TYR A 125 3.29 5.48 -9.99
N PHE A 126 3.12 5.42 -11.31
CA PHE A 126 3.48 6.53 -12.20
C PHE A 126 2.64 7.79 -11.95
N VAL A 127 1.34 7.62 -11.72
CA VAL A 127 0.44 8.73 -11.35
C VAL A 127 0.90 9.38 -10.03
N SER A 128 1.19 8.57 -9.01
CA SER A 128 1.68 9.10 -7.73
C SER A 128 3.02 9.81 -7.88
N TYR A 129 3.93 9.29 -8.71
CA TYR A 129 5.25 9.87 -8.96
C TYR A 129 5.17 11.23 -9.65
N THR A 130 4.24 11.38 -10.60
CA THR A 130 4.04 12.63 -11.35
C THR A 130 3.22 13.68 -10.59
N LEU A 131 2.26 13.25 -9.77
CA LEU A 131 1.39 14.14 -9.00
C LEU A 131 1.97 14.55 -7.64
N VAL A 132 2.66 13.64 -6.96
CA VAL A 132 3.21 13.86 -5.61
C VAL A 132 4.70 14.19 -5.72
N THR A 133 5.02 15.32 -6.35
CA THR A 133 6.39 15.84 -6.42
C THR A 133 6.70 16.74 -5.22
N ALA A 134 7.99 16.84 -4.85
CA ALA A 134 8.42 17.65 -3.71
C ALA A 134 7.98 19.12 -3.83
N GLU A 135 8.03 19.68 -5.04
CA GLU A 135 7.60 21.06 -5.34
C GLU A 135 6.10 21.26 -5.11
N LYS A 136 5.27 20.37 -5.67
CA LYS A 136 3.80 20.42 -5.49
C LYS A 136 3.44 20.26 -4.03
N VAL A 137 4.04 19.29 -3.33
CA VAL A 137 3.83 19.06 -1.89
C VAL A 137 4.23 20.28 -1.07
N ARG A 138 5.34 20.94 -1.39
CA ARG A 138 5.75 22.20 -0.71
C ARG A 138 4.70 23.29 -0.91
N LYS A 139 4.25 23.51 -2.15
CA LYS A 139 3.22 24.51 -2.48
C LYS A 139 1.91 24.25 -1.73
N TYR A 140 1.48 22.98 -1.64
CA TYR A 140 0.30 22.61 -0.87
C TYR A 140 0.49 22.88 0.63
N ARG A 141 1.64 22.52 1.21
CA ARG A 141 1.95 22.78 2.63
C ARG A 141 1.89 24.27 2.98
N GLU A 142 2.45 25.12 2.11
CA GLU A 142 2.43 26.58 2.30
C GLU A 142 0.99 27.11 2.26
N LYS A 143 0.19 26.70 1.27
CA LYS A 143 -1.23 27.07 1.18
C LYS A 143 -2.03 26.65 2.41
N PHE A 144 -1.78 25.46 2.95
CA PHE A 144 -2.45 25.00 4.17
C PHE A 144 -2.05 25.76 5.42
N LYS A 145 -0.78 26.19 5.54
CA LYS A 145 -0.34 27.02 6.66
C LYS A 145 -0.98 28.41 6.63
N LEU A 146 -0.96 29.06 5.47
CA LEU A 146 -1.57 30.38 5.27
C LEU A 146 -3.06 30.37 5.61
N ASN A 147 -3.79 29.36 5.16
CA ASN A 147 -5.22 29.23 5.50
C ASN A 147 -5.46 29.04 7.00
N LYS A 148 -4.56 28.32 7.70
CA LYS A 148 -4.67 28.13 9.14
C LYS A 148 -4.44 29.43 9.89
N GLU A 149 -3.42 30.21 9.50
CA GLU A 149 -3.12 31.52 10.11
C GLU A 149 -4.30 32.49 9.92
N ASN A 150 -4.82 32.62 8.70
CA ASN A 150 -5.99 33.46 8.41
C ASN A 150 -7.23 33.06 9.22
N SER A 151 -7.48 31.75 9.39
CA SER A 151 -8.63 31.28 10.19
C SER A 151 -8.52 31.61 11.68
N LEU A 152 -7.29 31.64 12.21
CA LEU A 152 -7.03 31.98 13.61
C LEU A 152 -7.13 33.49 13.87
N GLU A 153 -6.84 34.32 12.87
CA GLU A 153 -7.05 35.77 12.96
C GLU A 153 -8.53 36.13 12.95
N ILE A 154 -9.34 35.48 12.10
CA ILE A 154 -10.79 35.69 12.06
C ILE A 154 -11.46 35.30 13.38
N GLN A 155 -10.99 34.27 14.08
CA GLN A 155 -11.55 33.85 15.37
C GLN A 155 -11.18 34.77 16.56
N LYS A 156 -10.23 35.69 16.37
CA LYS A 156 -9.79 36.62 17.42
C LYS A 156 -10.46 37.99 17.34
N ASN A 157 -11.15 38.29 16.24
CA ASN A 157 -11.93 39.51 16.02
C ASN A 157 -13.42 39.21 16.22
#